data_AF-A0A440K927-F1
#
_entry.id   AF-A0A440K927-F1
#
_cell.length_a   1.000
_cell.length_b   1.000
_cell.length_c   1.000
_cell.angle_alpha   90.00
_cell.angle_beta   90.00
_cell.angle_gamma   90.00
#
_symmetry.space_group_name_H-M   'P 1'
#
loop_
_entity.id
_entity.type
_entity.pdbx_description
1 polymer ?
#
loop_
_entity_poly.entity_id
_entity_poly.type
_entity_poly.pdbx_seq_one_letter_code
_entity_poly.pdbx_strand_id
1 'polypeptide(L)'
;MKVTNNQAGPRGLNTKAGPVLVDPGQTVDVEMEAAELKVAEATGWFSFNGKDSAKSDAFQGKEGGGAKSPAEVIALADGNFMAFKSEAKKLLGDATPDKKDDILAALEDLATQP
;
A
#
# COMPACT_ATOMS: atom_id res chain seq x y z
N MET A 1 -6.25 15.18 6.83
CA MET A 1 -5.95 13.76 6.54
C MET A 1 -4.94 13.69 5.41
N LYS A 2 -3.98 12.76 5.47
CA LYS A 2 -2.96 12.62 4.44
C LYS A 2 -3.47 11.82 3.25
N VAL A 3 -3.34 12.38 2.05
CA VAL A 3 -3.77 11.80 0.78
C VAL A 3 -2.61 11.77 -0.20
N THR A 4 -2.30 10.61 -0.75
CA THR A 4 -1.20 10.39 -1.70
C THR A 4 -1.74 9.98 -3.06
N ASN A 5 -1.28 10.59 -4.16
CA ASN A 5 -1.66 10.17 -5.52
C ASN A 5 -0.77 9.01 -6.01
N ASN A 6 -1.37 7.86 -6.31
CA ASN A 6 -0.68 6.66 -6.78
C ASN A 6 -0.64 6.54 -8.31
N GLN A 7 -1.22 7.49 -9.02
CA GLN A 7 -1.32 7.48 -10.48
C GLN A 7 -0.08 8.11 -11.11
N ALA A 8 0.25 7.70 -12.33
CA ALA A 8 1.36 8.26 -13.11
C ALA A 8 1.12 9.71 -13.59
N GLY A 9 -0.11 10.22 -13.44
CA GLY A 9 -0.48 11.59 -13.82
C GLY A 9 -1.13 12.37 -12.67
N PRO A 10 -1.13 13.72 -12.72
CA PRO A 10 -1.78 14.55 -11.72
C PRO A 10 -3.28 14.24 -11.61
N ARG A 11 -3.81 14.21 -10.38
CA ARG A 11 -5.22 13.95 -10.11
C ARG A 11 -5.84 15.05 -9.27
N GLY A 12 -7.04 15.47 -9.66
CA GLY A 12 -7.85 16.39 -8.89
C GLY A 12 -8.48 15.68 -7.70
N LEU A 13 -8.34 16.27 -6.53
CA LEU A 13 -8.93 15.83 -5.27
C LEU A 13 -9.90 16.91 -4.78
N ASN A 14 -11.14 16.54 -4.51
CA ASN A 14 -12.15 17.48 -4.03
C ASN A 14 -12.10 17.55 -2.50
N THR A 15 -11.68 18.70 -1.97
CA THR A 15 -11.49 18.91 -0.53
C THR A 15 -12.49 19.95 -0.02
N LYS A 16 -12.65 20.05 1.30
CA LYS A 16 -13.51 21.10 1.91
C LYS A 16 -13.04 22.51 1.58
N ALA A 17 -11.74 22.70 1.37
CA ALA A 17 -11.15 23.98 0.96
C ALA A 17 -11.29 24.25 -0.56
N GLY A 18 -11.81 23.29 -1.32
CA GLY A 18 -11.92 23.34 -2.77
C GLY A 18 -11.09 22.27 -3.48
N PRO A 19 -11.03 22.30 -4.82
CA PRO A 19 -10.27 21.33 -5.60
C PRO A 19 -8.77 21.53 -5.41
N VAL A 20 -8.05 20.43 -5.15
CA VAL A 20 -6.59 20.38 -5.01
C VAL A 20 -6.05 19.46 -6.10
N LEU A 21 -5.05 19.91 -6.84
CA LEU A 21 -4.33 19.05 -7.78
C LEU A 21 -3.17 18.38 -7.04
N VAL A 22 -3.11 17.05 -7.10
CA VAL A 22 -2.06 16.25 -6.46
C VAL A 22 -1.23 15.58 -7.54
N ASP A 23 0.06 15.93 -7.61
CA ASP A 23 1.01 15.35 -8.57
C ASP A 23 1.32 13.87 -8.26
N PRO A 24 1.84 13.09 -9.24
CA PRO A 24 2.24 11.70 -9.03
C PRO A 24 3.18 11.54 -7.82
N GLY A 25 2.80 10.69 -6.86
CA GLY A 25 3.56 10.45 -5.63
C GLY A 25 3.50 11.57 -4.59
N GLN A 26 2.87 12.71 -4.89
CA GLN A 26 2.72 13.80 -3.93
C GLN A 26 1.75 13.40 -2.82
N THR A 27 2.11 13.72 -1.58
CA THR A 27 1.24 13.59 -0.41
C THR A 27 0.83 14.97 0.08
N VAL A 28 -0.48 15.17 0.26
CA VAL A 28 -1.07 16.42 0.76
C VAL A 28 -1.87 16.15 2.02
N ASP A 29 -1.86 17.09 2.97
CA ASP A 29 -2.75 17.05 4.13
C ASP A 29 -3.97 17.94 3.85
N VAL A 30 -5.15 17.33 3.74
CA VAL A 30 -6.38 18.00 3.34
C VAL A 30 -7.56 17.53 4.20
N GLU A 31 -8.62 18.33 4.26
CA GLU A 31 -9.88 17.90 4.87
C GLU A 31 -10.90 17.59 3.78
N MET A 32 -11.63 16.48 3.93
CA MET A 32 -12.65 16.04 2.97
C MET A 32 -13.97 15.74 3.67
N GLU A 33 -15.08 15.88 2.95
CA GLU A 33 -16.37 15.38 3.39
C GLU A 33 -16.44 13.85 3.27
N ALA A 34 -17.22 13.20 4.13
CA ALA A 34 -17.32 11.74 4.14
C ALA A 34 -17.88 11.15 2.83
N ALA A 35 -18.72 11.91 2.11
CA ALA A 35 -19.22 11.51 0.79
C ALA A 35 -18.12 11.55 -0.27
N GLU A 36 -17.32 12.63 -0.30
CA GLU A 36 -16.19 12.79 -1.22
C GLU A 36 -15.09 11.76 -0.95
N LEU A 37 -14.79 11.49 0.32
CA LEU A 37 -13.82 10.47 0.70
C LEU A 37 -14.20 9.08 0.15
N LYS A 38 -15.47 8.67 0.26
CA LYS A 38 -15.94 7.38 -0.29
C LYS A 38 -15.78 7.29 -1.80
N VAL A 39 -16.07 8.38 -2.52
CA VAL A 39 -15.89 8.42 -3.98
C VAL A 39 -14.42 8.32 -4.33
N ALA A 40 -13.56 9.05 -3.63
CA ALA A 40 -12.12 9.04 -3.86
C ALA A 40 -11.49 7.68 -3.51
N GLU A 41 -11.89 7.03 -2.41
CA GLU A 41 -11.49 5.66 -2.05
C GLU A 41 -11.91 4.66 -3.16
N ALA A 42 -13.13 4.78 -3.69
CA ALA A 42 -13.63 3.90 -4.75
C ALA A 42 -12.90 4.03 -6.10
N THR A 43 -12.20 5.15 -6.34
CA THR A 43 -11.45 5.35 -7.59
C THR A 43 -10.16 4.54 -7.64
N GLY A 44 -9.58 4.20 -6.49
CA GLY A 44 -8.24 3.61 -6.39
C GLY A 44 -7.10 4.55 -6.83
N TRP A 45 -7.36 5.85 -7.02
CA TRP A 45 -6.33 6.81 -7.42
C TRP A 45 -5.45 7.28 -6.27
N PHE A 46 -5.97 7.21 -5.04
CA PHE A 46 -5.34 7.80 -3.86
C PHE A 46 -5.19 6.80 -2.71
N SER A 47 -4.14 6.98 -1.91
CA SER A 47 -3.96 6.34 -0.60
C SER A 47 -4.29 7.34 0.51
N PHE A 48 -4.96 6.88 1.57
CA PHE A 48 -5.39 7.72 2.69
C PHE A 48 -4.79 7.22 4.01
N ASN A 49 -3.79 7.92 4.56
CA ASN A 49 -3.17 7.55 5.83
C ASN A 49 -3.91 8.22 7.01
N GLY A 50 -4.71 7.40 7.70
CA GLY A 50 -5.61 7.79 8.80
C GLY A 50 -6.79 6.82 9.00
N LYS A 51 -7.00 5.88 8.09
CA LYS A 51 -7.70 4.62 8.37
C LYS A 51 -6.73 3.50 8.07
N ASP A 52 -6.39 2.75 9.12
CA ASP A 52 -5.88 1.41 8.95
C ASP A 52 -6.68 0.68 7.87
N SER A 53 -5.91 0.08 6.98
CA SER A 53 -6.24 -0.98 6.05
C SER A 53 -6.94 -2.15 6.76
N ALA A 54 -8.19 -1.92 7.18
CA ALA A 54 -9.13 -2.93 7.62
C ALA A 54 -10.22 -3.05 6.54
N LYS A 55 -9.86 -3.82 5.50
CA LYS A 55 -10.72 -4.58 4.57
C LYS A 55 -12.11 -4.02 4.26
N SER A 56 -12.32 -3.72 2.98
CA SER A 56 -13.43 -4.38 2.30
C SER A 56 -12.96 -4.89 0.94
N ASP A 57 -12.79 -6.21 0.87
CA ASP A 57 -12.80 -7.00 -0.34
C ASP A 57 -14.05 -6.65 -1.17
N ALA A 58 -13.90 -5.88 -2.25
CA ALA A 58 -14.80 -5.91 -3.40
C ALA A 58 -14.24 -5.12 -4.60
N PHE A 59 -13.19 -5.63 -5.25
CA PHE A 59 -13.21 -5.86 -6.70
C PHE A 59 -12.00 -6.70 -7.12
N GLN A 60 -12.25 -7.94 -7.55
CA GLN A 60 -11.26 -8.72 -8.28
C GLN A 60 -10.96 -8.02 -9.61
N GLY A 61 -9.74 -7.54 -9.76
CA GLY A 61 -9.22 -6.88 -10.94
C GLY A 61 -7.71 -7.09 -11.07
N LYS A 62 -7.33 -8.35 -11.28
CA LYS A 62 -6.25 -8.87 -12.11
C LYS A 62 -5.08 -7.92 -12.51
N GLU A 63 -3.88 -8.41 -12.22
CA GLU A 63 -2.58 -8.07 -12.86
C GLU A 63 -2.05 -6.65 -12.67
N GLY A 64 -1.25 -6.47 -11.60
CA GLY A 64 -0.29 -5.38 -11.50
C GLY A 64 0.67 -5.67 -10.37
N GLY A 65 1.95 -5.84 -10.68
CA GLY A 65 3.02 -6.07 -9.71
C GLY A 65 3.24 -4.86 -8.78
N GLY A 66 2.30 -4.60 -7.88
CA GLY A 66 2.54 -3.84 -6.67
C GLY A 66 3.25 -4.76 -5.69
N ALA A 67 4.44 -4.36 -5.23
CA ALA A 67 5.15 -5.06 -4.18
C ALA A 67 4.20 -5.24 -2.99
N LYS A 68 3.91 -6.50 -2.63
CA LYS A 68 3.12 -6.82 -1.44
C LYS A 68 3.81 -6.22 -0.23
N SER A 69 3.05 -5.72 0.72
CA SER A 69 3.62 -5.22 1.97
C SER A 69 4.35 -6.34 2.73
N PRO A 70 5.34 -6.03 3.58
CA PRO A 70 6.03 -7.05 4.39
C PRO A 70 5.06 -7.93 5.18
N ALA A 71 3.97 -7.37 5.71
CA ALA A 71 2.92 -8.11 6.43
C ALA A 71 2.17 -9.11 5.53
N GLU A 72 1.87 -8.75 4.29
CA GLU A 72 1.25 -9.66 3.33
C GLU A 72 2.21 -10.76 2.89
N VAL A 73 3.50 -10.45 2.77
CA VAL A 73 4.53 -11.46 2.48
C VAL A 73 4.68 -12.41 3.68
N ILE A 74 4.69 -11.92 4.92
CA ILE A 74 4.69 -12.76 6.12
C ILE A 74 3.49 -13.73 6.11
N ALA A 75 2.30 -13.29 5.72
CA ALA A 75 1.13 -14.16 5.61
C ALA A 75 1.28 -15.27 4.54
N LEU A 76 2.13 -15.08 3.51
CA LEU A 76 2.44 -16.09 2.51
C LEU A 76 3.43 -17.16 3.02
N ALA A 77 4.10 -16.91 4.15
CA ALA A 77 5.09 -17.82 4.71
C ALA A 77 4.47 -19.16 5.13
N ASP A 78 3.19 -19.17 5.52
CA ASP A 78 2.44 -20.38 5.88
C ASP A 78 2.01 -21.22 4.68
N GLY A 79 2.11 -20.65 3.47
CA GLY A 79 1.82 -21.32 2.22
C GLY A 79 3.10 -21.84 1.54
N ASN A 80 3.23 -21.54 0.25
CA ASN A 80 4.36 -21.98 -0.54
C ASN A 80 5.63 -21.18 -0.22
N PHE A 81 6.60 -21.81 0.46
CA PHE A 81 7.86 -21.20 0.84
C PHE A 81 8.65 -20.60 -0.33
N MET A 82 8.62 -21.21 -1.52
CA MET A 82 9.32 -20.67 -2.69
C MET A 82 8.70 -19.36 -3.21
N ALA A 83 7.37 -19.25 -3.15
CA ALA A 83 6.67 -18.00 -3.49
C ALA A 83 6.91 -16.93 -2.42
N PHE A 84 6.86 -17.31 -1.14
CA PHE A 84 7.21 -16.45 -0.02
C PHE A 84 8.62 -15.88 -0.15
N LYS A 85 9.62 -16.73 -0.39
CA LYS A 85 11.02 -16.30 -0.55
C LYS A 85 11.20 -15.39 -1.76
N SER A 86 10.51 -15.67 -2.87
CA SER A 86 10.58 -14.80 -4.05
C SER A 86 10.00 -13.41 -3.79
N GLU A 87 8.96 -13.31 -2.97
CA GLU A 87 8.33 -12.04 -2.63
C GLU A 87 9.11 -11.30 -1.55
N ALA A 88 9.63 -12.03 -0.55
CA ALA A 88 10.54 -11.49 0.45
C ALA A 88 11.80 -10.92 -0.19
N LYS A 89 12.33 -11.57 -1.24
CA LYS A 89 13.48 -11.06 -2.00
C LYS A 89 13.21 -9.74 -2.71
N LYS A 90 11.97 -9.45 -3.09
CA LYS A 90 11.62 -8.15 -3.68
C LYS A 90 11.62 -7.02 -2.64
N LEU A 91 11.44 -7.35 -1.36
CA LEU A 91 11.40 -6.40 -0.24
C LEU A 91 12.77 -6.24 0.43
N LEU A 92 13.42 -7.36 0.74
CA LEU A 92 14.71 -7.42 1.43
C LEU A 92 15.92 -7.33 0.47
N GLY A 93 15.69 -7.49 -0.83
CA GLY A 93 16.74 -7.42 -1.85
C GLY A 93 17.77 -8.54 -1.72
N ASP A 94 19.04 -8.21 -1.96
CA ASP A 94 20.14 -9.19 -1.88
C ASP A 94 20.50 -9.60 -0.44
N ALA A 95 19.96 -8.91 0.58
CA ALA A 95 20.12 -9.26 1.99
C ALA A 95 19.14 -10.34 2.48
N THR A 96 18.38 -10.95 1.58
CA THR A 96 17.36 -11.96 1.93
C THR A 96 18.03 -13.23 2.46
N PRO A 97 17.73 -13.65 3.71
CA PRO A 97 18.26 -14.90 4.25
C PRO A 97 17.73 -16.15 3.52
N ASP A 98 18.39 -17.29 3.71
CA ASP A 98 17.94 -18.56 3.11
C ASP A 98 16.92 -19.33 3.96
N LYS A 99 16.83 -19.04 5.26
CA LYS A 99 15.94 -19.73 6.20
C LYS A 99 14.62 -18.98 6.39
N LYS A 100 13.53 -19.73 6.53
CA LYS A 100 12.18 -19.18 6.73
C LYS A 100 12.10 -18.23 7.92
N ASP A 101 12.64 -18.64 9.07
CA ASP A 101 12.56 -17.87 10.30
C ASP A 101 13.37 -16.55 10.20
N ASP A 102 14.54 -16.61 9.57
CA ASP A 102 15.39 -15.42 9.35
C ASP A 102 14.73 -14.43 8.37
N ILE A 103 14.03 -14.92 7.34
CA ILE A 103 13.26 -14.09 6.41
C ILE A 103 12.08 -13.42 7.13
N LEU A 104 11.38 -14.16 8.00
CA LEU A 104 10.26 -13.63 8.78
C LEU A 104 10.71 -12.49 9.70
N ALA A 105 11.80 -12.68 10.45
CA ALA A 105 12.37 -11.65 11.31
C ALA A 105 12.77 -10.39 10.52
N ALA A 106 13.43 -10.57 9.37
CA ALA A 106 13.82 -9.44 8.51
C ALA A 106 12.61 -8.68 7.92
N LEU A 107 11.52 -9.39 7.59
CA LEU A 107 10.27 -8.76 7.14
C LEU A 107 9.52 -8.07 8.29
N GLU A 108 9.55 -8.60 9.51
CA GLU A 108 9.00 -7.94 10.71
C GLU A 108 9.76 -6.66 11.05
N ASP A 109 11.09 -6.68 10.97
CA ASP A 109 11.93 -5.49 11.14
C ASP A 109 11.60 -4.44 10.07
N LEU A 110 11.46 -4.86 8.81
CA LEU A 110 11.06 -3.96 7.71
C LEU A 110 9.63 -3.41 7.89
N ALA A 111 8.72 -4.19 8.48
CA ALA A 111 7.35 -3.77 8.77
C ALA A 111 7.25 -2.78 9.94
N THR A 112 8.25 -2.78 10.83
CA THR A 112 8.28 -1.96 12.05
C THR A 112 9.21 -0.76 11.94
N GLN A 113 9.97 -0.63 10.85
CA GLN A 113 10.71 0.60 10.54
C GLN A 113 9.74 1.77 10.23
N PRO A 114 9.94 2.94 10.86
CA PRO A 114 9.07 4.11 10.71
C PRO A 114 9.21 4.83 9.36
#